data_AF-A0A356NG39-F1
#
_entry.id   AF-A0A356NG39-F1
#
_cell.length_a   1.000
_cell.length_b   1.000
_cell.length_c   1.000
_cell.angle_alpha   90.00
_cell.angle_beta   90.00
_cell.angle_gamma   90.00
#
_symmetry.space_group_name_H-M   'P 1'
#
loop_
_entity.id
_entity.type
_entity.pdbx_description
1 polymer ?
#
loop_
_entity_poly.entity_id
_entity_poly.type
_entity_poly.pdbx_seq_one_letter_code
_entity_poly.pdbx_strand_id
1 'polypeptide(L)'
;WQAMSYHPGYRLVYIPTIETGMIYRERDRHGLRPGKWNVGVNFDNPASQSNTDYSGSLLAWDPVRQRAAWKIAHPNVYNGGTLATAGDLVFQGNGEAEFVAYHAGTGQVLWRYFTGTAIIAPPVTYSIKGVQYVAVLAGWGGAYGLDSPPSGKAQEYFQEGILYTFKLEGQGAAPRLTKLQREIPDLKSAGFGVDIESANKGRNLYFDNCVFCHGSVDGQGGALPDLATTSVAYHKLWPQLVLEGILARSKGMPAFKGFITDEESSAIQHYIIQETQKLYDEQSQ
;
A
#
# COMPACT_ATOMS: atom_id res chain seq x y z
N TRP A 1 4.39 6.54 -10.99
CA TRP A 1 3.33 7.44 -11.51
C TRP A 1 3.27 8.72 -10.70
N GLN A 2 3.66 8.65 -9.42
CA GLN A 2 3.96 9.78 -8.55
C GLN A 2 4.82 10.79 -9.29
N ALA A 3 4.35 12.03 -9.36
CA ALA A 3 4.97 13.03 -10.21
C ALA A 3 6.36 13.41 -9.70
N MET A 4 7.30 13.60 -10.63
CA MET A 4 8.51 14.37 -10.38
C MET A 4 8.24 15.86 -10.62
N SER A 5 9.13 16.71 -10.14
CA SER A 5 9.10 18.15 -10.38
C SER A 5 10.49 18.68 -10.73
N TYR A 6 10.56 19.85 -11.36
CA TYR A 6 11.81 20.48 -11.77
C TYR A 6 11.91 21.89 -11.19
N HIS A 7 13.05 22.24 -10.61
CA HIS A 7 13.33 23.59 -10.13
C HIS A 7 14.34 24.28 -11.07
N PRO A 8 13.94 25.32 -11.83
CA PRO A 8 14.81 25.94 -12.83
C PRO A 8 16.02 26.66 -12.23
N GLY A 9 15.90 27.25 -11.03
CA GLY A 9 17.02 27.92 -10.33
C GLY A 9 18.19 26.98 -10.01
N TYR A 10 17.92 25.86 -9.32
CA TYR A 10 18.93 24.82 -9.06
C TYR A 10 19.22 23.91 -10.25
N ARG A 11 18.36 23.90 -11.28
CA ARG A 11 18.39 22.97 -12.42
C ARG A 11 18.35 21.50 -11.99
N LEU A 12 17.55 21.19 -10.97
CA LEU A 12 17.40 19.85 -10.41
C LEU A 12 16.00 19.29 -10.66
N VAL A 13 15.92 17.98 -10.91
CA VAL A 13 14.68 17.20 -10.96
C VAL A 13 14.53 16.41 -9.67
N TYR A 14 13.38 16.49 -9.01
CA TYR A 14 13.11 15.79 -7.75
C TYR A 14 12.25 14.56 -8.00
N ILE A 15 12.84 13.39 -7.80
CA ILE A 15 12.28 12.09 -8.19
C ILE A 15 11.98 11.28 -6.93
N PRO A 16 10.72 10.84 -6.71
CA PRO A 16 10.42 9.80 -5.74
C PRO A 16 10.90 8.46 -6.30
N THR A 17 12.08 8.00 -5.88
CA THR A 17 12.65 6.75 -6.38
C THR A 17 12.07 5.56 -5.64
N ILE A 18 11.91 4.45 -6.37
CA ILE A 18 11.54 3.14 -5.86
C ILE A 18 12.67 2.20 -6.25
N GLU A 19 13.37 1.62 -5.27
CA GLU A 19 14.33 0.55 -5.47
C GLU A 19 13.70 -0.74 -4.96
N THR A 20 13.25 -1.58 -5.89
CA THR A 20 12.59 -2.86 -5.61
C THR A 20 12.98 -3.88 -6.66
N GLY A 21 12.80 -5.16 -6.34
CA GLY A 21 13.11 -6.30 -7.19
C GLY A 21 11.90 -7.22 -7.28
N MET A 22 11.80 -7.94 -8.39
CA MET A 22 10.78 -8.97 -8.57
C MET A 22 11.38 -10.10 -9.38
N ILE A 23 11.17 -11.33 -8.94
CA ILE A 23 11.65 -12.51 -9.66
C ILE A 23 10.59 -12.92 -10.68
N TYR A 24 11.04 -13.06 -11.92
CA TYR A 24 10.23 -13.49 -13.05
C TYR A 24 10.63 -14.92 -13.40
N ARG A 25 9.66 -15.83 -13.42
CA ARG A 25 9.85 -17.21 -13.88
C ARG A 25 9.06 -17.47 -15.15
N GLU A 26 9.57 -18.40 -15.95
CA GLU A 26 8.80 -18.94 -17.06
C GLU A 26 7.50 -19.56 -16.54
N ARG A 27 6.44 -19.40 -17.31
CA ARG A 27 5.11 -19.88 -16.96
C ARG A 27 4.85 -21.24 -17.63
N ASP A 28 4.63 -22.27 -16.82
CA ASP A 28 4.36 -23.64 -17.28
C ASP A 28 3.07 -23.80 -18.11
N ARG A 29 2.15 -22.83 -18.04
CA ARG A 29 0.86 -22.85 -18.74
C ARG A 29 0.77 -21.72 -19.77
N HIS A 30 0.74 -22.06 -21.05
CA HIS A 30 0.58 -21.10 -22.15
C HIS A 30 -0.90 -20.78 -22.43
N GLY A 31 -1.14 -19.66 -23.13
CA GLY A 31 -2.47 -19.24 -23.58
C GLY A 31 -3.18 -18.23 -22.68
N LEU A 32 -4.20 -17.59 -23.25
CA LEU A 32 -5.07 -16.63 -22.58
C LEU A 32 -5.89 -17.33 -21.49
N ARG A 33 -5.85 -16.80 -20.27
CA ARG A 33 -6.76 -17.13 -19.17
C ARG A 33 -7.81 -16.02 -19.05
N PRO A 34 -9.04 -16.18 -19.60
CA PRO A 34 -10.09 -15.19 -19.44
C PRO A 34 -10.33 -14.85 -17.96
N GLY A 35 -10.45 -13.55 -17.65
CA GLY A 35 -10.69 -13.06 -16.28
C GLY A 35 -9.51 -13.18 -15.31
N LYS A 36 -8.30 -13.50 -15.78
CA LYS A 36 -7.07 -13.48 -14.99
C LYS A 36 -6.06 -12.48 -15.54
N TRP A 37 -5.03 -12.20 -14.75
CA TRP A 37 -3.85 -11.48 -15.23
C TRP A 37 -3.08 -12.34 -16.23
N ASN A 38 -2.80 -11.79 -17.41
CA ASN A 38 -2.14 -12.49 -18.52
C ASN A 38 -0.80 -11.85 -18.86
N VAL A 39 0.10 -11.80 -17.88
CA VAL A 39 1.42 -11.15 -17.98
C VAL A 39 2.49 -12.01 -18.66
N GLY A 40 2.21 -13.30 -18.92
CA GLY A 40 3.12 -14.23 -19.62
C GLY A 40 4.24 -14.82 -18.77
N VAL A 41 4.29 -14.52 -17.48
CA VAL A 41 5.32 -14.92 -16.51
C VAL A 41 4.66 -15.36 -15.20
N ASN A 42 5.35 -16.18 -14.42
CA ASN A 42 5.01 -16.40 -13.01
C ASN A 42 5.84 -15.44 -12.15
N PHE A 43 5.18 -14.72 -11.26
CA PHE A 43 5.86 -13.98 -10.21
C PHE A 43 6.17 -14.95 -9.07
N ASP A 44 7.40 -14.94 -8.56
CA ASP A 44 7.74 -15.76 -7.40
C ASP A 44 6.95 -15.28 -6.18
N ASN A 45 6.63 -16.18 -5.25
CA ASN A 45 5.89 -15.84 -4.05
C ASN A 45 6.68 -14.74 -3.28
N PRO A 46 6.10 -13.58 -2.95
CA PRO A 46 6.76 -12.54 -2.16
C PRO A 46 7.37 -13.07 -0.85
N ALA A 47 6.78 -14.12 -0.26
CA ALA A 47 7.28 -14.79 0.94
C ALA A 47 8.53 -15.66 0.71
N SER A 48 8.97 -15.87 -0.54
CA SER A 48 10.03 -16.83 -0.88
C SER A 48 11.46 -16.31 -0.74
N GLN A 49 11.70 -15.01 -0.55
CA GLN A 49 13.04 -14.49 -0.26
C GLN A 49 13.01 -13.31 0.72
N SER A 50 13.59 -13.56 1.90
CA SER A 50 13.87 -12.63 3.00
C SER A 50 15.00 -11.63 2.71
N ASN A 51 15.26 -11.31 1.45
CA ASN A 51 16.53 -10.70 1.06
C ASN A 51 16.32 -9.56 0.08
N THR A 52 15.75 -8.45 0.55
CA THR A 52 15.58 -7.30 -0.32
C THR A 52 15.78 -5.99 0.44
N ASP A 53 16.91 -5.32 0.16
CA ASP A 53 17.18 -3.92 0.45
C ASP A 53 16.24 -3.00 -0.37
N TYR A 54 14.93 -3.19 -0.21
CA TYR A 54 13.94 -2.31 -0.79
C TYR A 54 14.07 -0.95 -0.14
N SER A 55 14.27 0.09 -0.95
CA SER A 55 14.40 1.44 -0.44
C SER A 55 13.62 2.44 -1.29
N GLY A 56 12.98 3.38 -0.60
CA GLY A 56 12.44 4.58 -1.23
C GLY A 56 13.39 5.74 -1.00
N SER A 57 13.39 6.72 -1.89
CA SER A 57 14.12 7.96 -1.62
C SER A 57 13.51 9.16 -2.33
N LEU A 58 13.79 10.35 -1.81
CA LEU A 58 13.71 11.59 -2.58
C LEU A 58 15.09 11.88 -3.17
N LEU A 59 15.20 11.73 -4.49
CA LEU A 59 16.42 12.03 -5.24
C LEU A 59 16.32 13.40 -5.88
N ALA A 60 17.28 14.28 -5.62
CA ALA A 60 17.51 15.44 -6.46
C ALA A 60 18.56 15.11 -7.51
N TRP A 61 18.11 15.01 -8.75
CA TRP A 61 18.91 14.65 -9.91
C TRP A 61 19.33 15.89 -10.69
N ASP A 62 20.62 16.03 -10.98
CA ASP A 62 21.13 17.00 -11.96
C ASP A 62 21.08 16.33 -13.34
N PRO A 63 20.13 16.70 -14.23
CA PRO A 63 19.99 16.06 -15.53
C PRO A 63 21.11 16.42 -16.50
N VAL A 64 21.86 17.50 -16.24
CA VAL A 64 22.95 17.98 -17.11
C VAL A 64 24.24 17.24 -16.77
N ARG A 65 24.55 17.10 -15.48
CA ARG A 65 25.71 16.36 -14.99
C ARG A 65 25.44 14.86 -14.82
N GLN A 66 24.18 14.44 -14.95
CA GLN A 66 23.72 13.06 -14.77
C GLN A 66 24.19 12.44 -13.45
N ARG A 67 23.98 13.17 -12.35
CA ARG A 67 24.34 12.69 -11.01
C ARG A 67 23.36 13.18 -9.95
N ALA A 68 23.29 12.47 -8.84
CA ALA A 68 22.60 12.94 -7.65
C ALA A 68 23.29 14.20 -7.11
N ALA A 69 22.52 15.27 -6.91
CA ALA A 69 22.96 16.41 -6.11
C ALA A 69 22.84 16.09 -4.61
N TRP A 70 21.74 15.44 -4.24
CA TRP A 70 21.50 14.87 -2.91
C TRP A 70 20.41 13.79 -2.99
N LYS A 71 20.35 12.92 -1.98
CA LYS A 71 19.38 11.82 -1.86
C LYS A 71 18.96 11.68 -0.40
N ILE A 72 17.67 11.54 -0.14
CA ILE A 72 17.10 11.34 1.20
C ILE A 72 16.38 10.02 1.21
N ALA A 73 16.85 9.07 2.02
CA ALA A 73 16.20 7.77 2.17
C ALA A 73 14.84 7.91 2.88
N HIS A 74 13.87 7.12 2.45
CA HIS A 74 12.58 6.94 3.09
C HIS A 74 12.43 5.49 3.55
N PRO A 75 11.82 5.23 4.72
CA PRO A 75 11.59 3.86 5.20
C PRO A 75 10.65 3.04 4.31
N ASN A 76 9.69 3.69 3.65
CA ASN A 76 8.82 3.03 2.66
C ASN A 76 9.39 3.22 1.25
N VAL A 77 9.22 2.23 0.38
CA VAL A 77 9.51 2.39 -1.05
C VAL A 77 8.53 3.32 -1.75
N TYR A 78 7.27 3.33 -1.33
CA TYR A 78 6.18 3.97 -2.04
C TYR A 78 5.85 5.34 -1.42
N ASN A 79 6.48 6.39 -1.96
CA ASN A 79 6.34 7.78 -1.49
C ASN A 79 5.64 8.64 -2.54
N GLY A 80 5.11 9.77 -2.11
CA GLY A 80 4.32 10.68 -2.94
C GLY A 80 5.12 11.48 -3.95
N GLY A 81 4.37 12.07 -4.88
CA GLY A 81 4.94 12.97 -5.88
C GLY A 81 5.51 14.24 -5.26
N THR A 82 6.25 15.00 -6.06
CA THR A 82 6.97 16.19 -5.61
C THR A 82 6.41 17.47 -6.23
N LEU A 83 6.60 18.59 -5.53
CA LEU A 83 6.29 19.94 -5.99
C LEU A 83 7.47 20.87 -5.67
N ALA A 84 8.16 21.37 -6.69
CA ALA A 84 9.18 22.41 -6.54
C ALA A 84 8.56 23.80 -6.72
N THR A 85 9.04 24.80 -5.95
CA THR A 85 8.56 26.19 -6.04
C THR A 85 9.74 27.16 -6.13
N ALA A 86 9.50 28.38 -6.65
CA ALA A 86 10.53 29.43 -6.73
C ALA A 86 11.00 29.99 -5.38
N GLY A 87 10.40 29.56 -4.26
CA GLY A 87 10.85 29.90 -2.91
C GLY A 87 11.94 28.97 -2.39
N ASP A 88 12.69 28.30 -3.28
CA ASP A 88 13.72 27.31 -2.95
C ASP A 88 13.20 26.13 -2.09
N LEU A 89 11.94 25.73 -2.33
CA LEU A 89 11.28 24.62 -1.63
C LEU A 89 10.91 23.47 -2.56
N VAL A 90 11.01 22.25 -2.03
CA VAL A 90 10.40 21.04 -2.60
C VAL A 90 9.48 20.41 -1.56
N PHE A 91 8.23 20.20 -1.92
CA PHE A 91 7.25 19.51 -1.09
C PHE A 91 7.09 18.07 -1.53
N GLN A 92 6.96 17.15 -0.57
CA GLN A 92 6.67 15.75 -0.81
C GLN A 92 5.88 15.17 0.36
N GLY A 93 4.89 14.32 0.07
CA GLY A 93 4.30 13.42 1.06
C GLY A 93 4.95 12.04 1.02
N ASN A 94 5.01 11.31 2.14
CA ASN A 94 5.71 10.02 2.20
C ASN A 94 4.84 8.86 2.75
N GLY A 95 5.42 7.66 2.71
CA GLY A 95 4.80 6.42 3.22
C GLY A 95 4.61 6.39 4.75
N GLU A 96 5.14 7.36 5.48
CA GLU A 96 5.00 7.50 6.94
C GLU A 96 3.93 8.54 7.34
N ALA A 97 3.12 8.98 6.37
CA ALA A 97 2.11 10.02 6.52
C ALA A 97 2.68 11.40 6.90
N GLU A 98 3.94 11.66 6.62
CA GLU A 98 4.50 13.01 6.73
C GLU A 98 4.34 13.76 5.41
N PHE A 99 3.85 15.00 5.49
CA PHE A 99 3.97 15.99 4.44
C PHE A 99 5.13 16.93 4.77
N VAL A 100 6.16 16.95 3.93
CA VAL A 100 7.46 17.54 4.24
C VAL A 100 7.83 18.60 3.21
N ALA A 101 8.39 19.71 3.69
CA ALA A 101 9.03 20.73 2.87
C ALA A 101 10.55 20.68 3.07
N TYR A 102 11.27 20.51 1.97
CA TYR A 102 12.72 20.45 1.91
C TYR A 102 13.28 21.70 1.23
N HIS A 103 14.47 22.14 1.65
CA HIS A 103 15.24 23.11 0.88
C HIS A 103 15.68 22.50 -0.46
N ALA A 104 15.33 23.14 -1.57
CA ALA A 104 15.46 22.60 -2.92
C ALA A 104 16.91 22.30 -3.33
N GLY A 105 17.88 23.09 -2.84
CA GLY A 105 19.29 22.92 -3.18
C GLY A 105 20.04 21.89 -2.34
N THR A 106 19.57 21.58 -1.12
CA THR A 106 20.34 20.80 -0.13
C THR A 106 19.61 19.59 0.41
N GLY A 107 18.29 19.51 0.25
CA GLY A 107 17.48 18.46 0.85
C GLY A 107 17.24 18.63 2.35
N GLN A 108 17.64 19.76 2.96
CA GLN A 108 17.40 20.00 4.38
C GLN A 108 15.90 20.05 4.66
N VAL A 109 15.42 19.31 5.67
CA VAL A 109 14.03 19.41 6.14
C VAL A 109 13.84 20.77 6.81
N LEU A 110 12.88 21.56 6.30
CA LEU A 110 12.54 22.88 6.84
C LEU A 110 11.22 22.85 7.60
N TRP A 111 10.30 21.96 7.20
CA TRP A 111 9.00 21.82 7.84
C TRP A 111 8.43 20.42 7.57
N ARG A 112 7.63 19.90 8.51
CA ARG A 112 6.91 18.63 8.36
C ARG A 112 5.58 18.65 9.10
N TYR A 113 4.63 17.86 8.64
CA TYR A 113 3.33 17.68 9.28
C TYR A 113 2.83 16.25 9.13
N PHE A 114 2.36 15.65 10.23
CA PHE A 114 1.79 14.30 10.21
C PHE A 114 0.30 14.35 9.81
N THR A 115 -0.04 13.67 8.72
CA THR A 115 -1.37 13.64 8.10
C THR A 115 -2.19 12.40 8.49
N GLY A 116 -1.65 11.49 9.29
CA GLY A 116 -2.35 10.25 9.69
C GLY A 116 -2.38 9.18 8.61
N THR A 117 -2.61 9.56 7.36
CA THR A 117 -2.60 8.65 6.20
C THR A 117 -1.41 8.94 5.28
N ALA A 118 -0.78 7.88 4.79
CA ALA A 118 0.34 7.99 3.88
C ALA A 118 -0.06 8.67 2.55
N ILE A 119 0.90 9.33 1.91
CA ILE A 119 0.63 10.23 0.78
C ILE A 119 1.35 9.71 -0.46
N ILE A 120 0.58 9.42 -1.52
CA ILE A 120 1.11 9.02 -2.83
C ILE A 120 0.90 10.09 -3.92
N ALA A 121 -0.05 11.01 -3.70
CA ALA A 121 -0.37 12.09 -4.64
C ALA A 121 0.70 13.19 -4.64
N PRO A 122 0.94 13.88 -5.77
CA PRO A 122 1.76 15.08 -5.77
C PRO A 122 1.01 16.26 -5.10
N PRO A 123 1.73 17.14 -4.38
CA PRO A 123 1.17 18.40 -3.90
C PRO A 123 0.93 19.38 -5.05
N VAL A 124 0.04 20.35 -4.81
CA VAL A 124 -0.18 21.51 -5.69
C VAL A 124 -0.10 22.80 -4.87
N THR A 125 0.23 23.92 -5.52
CA THR A 125 0.20 25.25 -4.90
C THR A 125 -0.55 26.25 -5.77
N TYR A 126 -1.23 27.18 -5.13
CA TYR A 126 -2.05 28.22 -5.77
C TYR A 126 -2.16 29.43 -4.84
N SER A 127 -2.74 30.53 -5.34
CA SER A 127 -2.99 31.73 -4.52
C SER A 127 -4.45 32.15 -4.58
N ILE A 128 -4.99 32.61 -3.46
CA ILE A 128 -6.31 33.24 -3.38
C ILE A 128 -6.13 34.61 -2.73
N LYS A 129 -6.51 35.69 -3.44
CA LYS A 129 -6.43 37.08 -2.94
C LYS A 129 -5.05 37.42 -2.35
N GLY A 130 -3.99 37.02 -3.03
CA GLY A 130 -2.60 37.27 -2.62
C GLY A 130 -2.05 36.34 -1.53
N VAL A 131 -2.85 35.41 -0.98
CA VAL A 131 -2.39 34.41 -0.01
C VAL A 131 -2.06 33.12 -0.75
N GLN A 132 -0.84 32.61 -0.58
CA GLN A 132 -0.42 31.32 -1.14
C GLN A 132 -0.90 30.16 -0.26
N TYR A 133 -1.34 29.09 -0.93
CA TYR A 133 -1.75 27.82 -0.35
C TYR A 133 -0.96 26.68 -0.98
N VAL A 134 -0.72 25.63 -0.21
CA VAL A 134 -0.17 24.35 -0.67
C VAL A 134 -1.15 23.27 -0.26
N ALA A 135 -1.64 22.50 -1.22
CA ALA A 135 -2.62 21.44 -0.97
C ALA A 135 -2.07 20.08 -1.39
N VAL A 136 -2.48 19.04 -0.68
CA VAL A 136 -2.12 17.65 -0.99
C VAL A 136 -3.28 16.73 -0.62
N LEU A 137 -3.56 15.76 -1.49
CA LEU A 137 -4.48 14.67 -1.20
C LEU A 137 -3.70 13.58 -0.46
N ALA A 138 -3.93 13.46 0.85
CA ALA A 138 -3.40 12.35 1.62
C ALA A 138 -4.34 11.15 1.46
N GLY A 139 -3.77 9.98 1.24
CA GLY A 139 -4.52 8.75 1.01
C GLY A 139 -3.60 7.66 0.50
N TRP A 140 -3.52 6.57 1.25
CA TRP A 140 -2.73 5.39 0.87
C TRP A 140 -3.46 4.53 -0.15
N GLY A 141 -2.72 3.92 -1.06
CA GLY A 141 -3.28 3.09 -2.13
C GLY A 141 -2.35 3.03 -3.33
N GLY A 142 -2.93 2.95 -4.53
CA GLY A 142 -2.17 2.61 -5.74
C GLY A 142 -1.77 1.13 -5.75
N ALA A 143 -1.08 0.68 -6.81
CA ALA A 143 -0.81 -0.74 -7.00
C ALA A 143 -0.06 -1.39 -5.82
N TYR A 144 0.93 -0.70 -5.25
CA TYR A 144 1.67 -1.18 -4.08
C TYR A 144 0.85 -1.03 -2.78
N GLY A 145 0.22 0.12 -2.57
CA GLY A 145 -0.51 0.38 -1.33
C GLY A 145 -1.82 -0.39 -1.19
N LEU A 146 -2.27 -1.15 -2.20
CA LEU A 146 -3.44 -2.03 -2.08
C LEU A 146 -3.19 -3.14 -1.06
N ASP A 147 -2.08 -3.85 -1.21
CA ASP A 147 -1.72 -5.02 -0.41
C ASP A 147 -0.66 -4.72 0.66
N SER A 148 0.18 -3.72 0.42
CA SER A 148 1.32 -3.43 1.28
C SER A 148 1.00 -2.26 2.23
N PRO A 149 1.31 -2.39 3.53
CA PRO A 149 1.04 -1.34 4.50
C PRO A 149 1.89 -0.09 4.25
N PRO A 150 1.44 1.08 4.74
CA PRO A 150 2.33 2.22 4.92
C PRO A 150 3.39 1.88 5.99
N SER A 151 4.37 2.74 6.23
CA SER A 151 5.41 2.52 7.26
C SER A 151 5.22 3.39 8.50
N GLY A 152 5.91 3.02 9.58
CA GLY A 152 5.96 3.81 10.80
C GLY A 152 4.58 4.02 11.42
N LYS A 153 4.37 5.21 12.00
CA LYS A 153 3.15 5.56 12.73
C LYS A 153 1.88 5.55 11.86
N ALA A 154 2.01 5.65 10.54
CA ALA A 154 0.87 5.62 9.63
C ALA A 154 0.08 4.30 9.73
N GLN A 155 0.73 3.19 10.10
CA GLN A 155 0.06 1.88 10.26
C GLN A 155 -1.00 1.86 11.37
N GLU A 156 -0.90 2.75 12.37
CA GLU A 156 -1.85 2.83 13.46
C GLU A 156 -3.20 3.45 13.06
N TYR A 157 -3.27 4.09 11.89
CA TYR A 157 -4.41 4.88 11.46
C TYR A 157 -5.08 4.29 10.23
N PHE A 158 -6.39 4.48 10.16
CA PHE A 158 -7.17 4.19 8.97
C PHE A 158 -6.76 5.15 7.85
N GLN A 159 -6.52 4.61 6.66
CA GLN A 159 -5.99 5.35 5.52
C GLN A 159 -7.11 6.09 4.76
N GLU A 160 -7.85 6.94 5.48
CA GLU A 160 -8.93 7.75 4.92
C GLU A 160 -8.38 8.81 3.96
N GLY A 161 -9.02 8.98 2.80
CA GLY A 161 -8.65 10.04 1.87
C GLY A 161 -9.02 11.42 2.43
N ILE A 162 -8.02 12.28 2.66
CA ILE A 162 -8.21 13.62 3.22
C ILE A 162 -7.48 14.66 2.37
N LEU A 163 -8.17 15.75 2.02
CA LEU A 163 -7.55 16.93 1.42
C LEU A 163 -6.96 17.82 2.52
N TYR A 164 -5.64 17.96 2.54
CA TYR A 164 -4.96 18.94 3.37
C TYR A 164 -4.65 20.19 2.57
N THR A 165 -4.81 21.36 3.19
CA THR A 165 -4.40 22.65 2.60
C THR A 165 -3.72 23.50 3.66
N PHE A 166 -2.51 23.93 3.35
CA PHE A 166 -1.62 24.69 4.22
C PHE A 166 -1.45 26.10 3.69
N LYS A 167 -1.29 27.06 4.61
CA LYS A 167 -0.83 28.43 4.33
C LYS A 167 0.03 28.89 5.51
N LEU A 168 0.80 29.96 5.31
CA LEU A 168 1.50 30.60 6.42
C LEU A 168 0.51 31.04 7.51
N GLU A 169 0.90 30.80 8.77
CA GLU A 169 0.11 31.13 9.96
C GLU A 169 -1.32 30.55 9.96
N GLY A 170 -1.55 29.47 9.20
CA GLY A 170 -2.82 28.77 9.19
C GLY A 170 -3.13 28.14 10.55
N GLN A 171 -4.29 28.46 11.12
CA GLN A 171 -4.80 27.90 12.39
C GLN A 171 -5.98 26.94 12.15
N GLY A 172 -5.98 26.24 11.01
CA GLY A 172 -7.01 25.26 10.70
C GLY A 172 -7.02 24.12 11.72
N ALA A 173 -8.21 23.60 12.04
CA ALA A 173 -8.32 22.43 12.91
C ALA A 173 -7.74 21.20 12.19
N ALA A 174 -6.93 20.41 12.90
CA ALA A 174 -6.51 19.10 12.41
C ALA A 174 -7.73 18.17 12.29
N PRO A 175 -7.84 17.36 11.23
CA PRO A 175 -8.92 16.39 11.12
C PRO A 175 -8.79 15.34 12.22
N ARG A 176 -9.91 14.74 12.61
CA ARG A 176 -9.92 13.62 13.55
C ARG A 176 -9.41 12.38 12.83
N LEU A 177 -8.24 11.89 13.23
CA LEU A 177 -7.69 10.65 12.71
C LEU A 177 -8.35 9.44 13.37
N THR A 178 -8.80 8.49 12.57
CA THR A 178 -9.39 7.23 13.03
C THR A 178 -8.29 6.20 13.20
N LYS A 179 -8.19 5.58 14.38
CA LYS A 179 -7.27 4.46 14.58
C LYS A 179 -7.77 3.24 13.83
N LEU A 180 -6.85 2.52 13.21
CA LEU A 180 -7.15 1.27 12.55
C LEU A 180 -7.40 0.19 13.60
N GLN A 181 -8.52 -0.52 13.49
CA GLN A 181 -8.82 -1.69 14.32
C GLN A 181 -8.49 -2.94 13.50
N ARG A 182 -7.39 -3.59 13.86
CA ARG A 182 -7.02 -4.92 13.34
C ARG A 182 -7.10 -5.89 14.50
N GLU A 183 -8.06 -6.79 14.41
CA GLU A 183 -8.20 -7.88 15.36
C GLU A 183 -8.00 -9.18 14.60
N ILE A 184 -7.07 -10.00 15.08
CA ILE A 184 -6.91 -11.37 14.59
C ILE A 184 -7.87 -12.22 15.42
N PRO A 185 -8.91 -12.83 14.82
CA PRO A 185 -9.91 -13.55 15.59
C PRO A 185 -9.43 -14.94 16.01
N ASP A 186 -9.88 -15.40 17.18
CA ASP A 186 -9.70 -16.78 17.63
C ASP A 186 -10.61 -17.74 16.84
N LEU A 187 -10.16 -18.11 15.63
CA LEU A 187 -10.92 -19.02 14.77
C LEU A 187 -10.98 -20.43 15.32
N LYS A 188 -9.98 -20.85 16.12
CA LYS A 188 -9.92 -22.18 16.71
C LYS A 188 -11.02 -22.35 17.76
N SER A 189 -11.14 -21.39 18.69
CA SER A 189 -12.23 -21.39 19.68
C SER A 189 -13.60 -21.16 19.03
N ALA A 190 -13.66 -20.49 17.88
CA ALA A 190 -14.88 -20.34 17.10
C ALA A 190 -15.30 -21.61 16.31
N GLY A 191 -14.52 -22.70 16.40
CA GLY A 191 -14.85 -24.00 15.82
C GLY A 191 -14.35 -24.22 14.38
N PHE A 192 -13.47 -23.36 13.87
CA PHE A 192 -12.85 -23.56 12.56
C PHE A 192 -11.63 -24.49 12.66
N GLY A 193 -11.71 -25.62 11.98
CA GLY A 193 -10.59 -26.54 11.80
C GLY A 193 -9.79 -26.26 10.53
N VAL A 194 -8.55 -26.75 10.48
CA VAL A 194 -7.67 -26.68 9.31
C VAL A 194 -7.43 -28.08 8.79
N ASP A 195 -7.79 -28.32 7.53
CA ASP A 195 -7.23 -29.42 6.75
C ASP A 195 -5.93 -28.93 6.11
N ILE A 196 -4.81 -29.53 6.50
CA ILE A 196 -3.46 -29.13 6.08
C ILE A 196 -3.23 -29.37 4.59
N GLU A 197 -3.77 -30.46 4.02
CA GLU A 197 -3.59 -30.72 2.58
C GLU A 197 -4.37 -29.68 1.76
N SER A 198 -5.60 -29.40 2.17
CA SER A 198 -6.43 -28.35 1.57
C SER A 198 -5.79 -26.97 1.74
N ALA A 199 -5.24 -26.63 2.90
CA ALA A 199 -4.52 -25.37 3.12
C ALA A 199 -3.30 -25.23 2.20
N ASN A 200 -2.52 -26.28 1.99
CA ASN A 200 -1.37 -26.25 1.09
C ASN A 200 -1.77 -26.00 -0.38
N LYS A 201 -2.86 -26.61 -0.84
CA LYS A 201 -3.45 -26.32 -2.17
C LYS A 201 -3.99 -24.89 -2.23
N GLY A 202 -4.71 -24.49 -1.19
CA GLY A 202 -5.32 -23.18 -1.00
C GLY A 202 -4.32 -22.03 -1.06
N ARG A 203 -3.12 -22.23 -0.52
CA ARG A 203 -2.04 -21.25 -0.60
C ARG A 203 -1.73 -20.86 -2.04
N ASN A 204 -1.49 -21.83 -2.92
CA ASN A 204 -1.17 -21.54 -4.31
C ASN A 204 -2.33 -20.85 -5.04
N LEU A 205 -3.57 -21.30 -4.77
CA LEU A 205 -4.78 -20.66 -5.30
C LEU A 205 -4.93 -19.22 -4.79
N TYR A 206 -4.60 -18.94 -3.53
CA TYR A 206 -4.61 -17.59 -2.97
C TYR A 206 -3.62 -16.67 -3.69
N PHE A 207 -2.39 -17.13 -3.92
CA PHE A 207 -1.39 -16.36 -4.69
C PHE A 207 -1.81 -16.13 -6.15
N ASP A 208 -2.56 -17.06 -6.75
CA ASP A 208 -3.07 -16.91 -8.11
C ASP A 208 -4.25 -15.92 -8.25
N ASN A 209 -4.99 -15.68 -7.17
CA ASN A 209 -6.32 -15.07 -7.24
C ASN A 209 -6.54 -13.86 -6.32
N CYS A 210 -5.86 -13.80 -5.18
CA CYS A 210 -6.22 -12.93 -4.06
C CYS A 210 -5.08 -11.99 -3.66
N VAL A 211 -3.83 -12.44 -3.77
CA VAL A 211 -2.65 -11.76 -3.21
C VAL A 211 -2.48 -10.32 -3.69
N PHE A 212 -2.75 -10.01 -4.97
CA PHE A 212 -2.58 -8.65 -5.51
C PHE A 212 -3.56 -7.61 -4.96
N CYS A 213 -4.60 -8.06 -4.25
CA CYS A 213 -5.52 -7.18 -3.54
C CYS A 213 -5.32 -7.29 -2.03
N HIS A 214 -5.18 -8.50 -1.51
CA HIS A 214 -5.18 -8.75 -0.07
C HIS A 214 -3.80 -8.88 0.57
N GLY A 215 -2.74 -8.98 -0.23
CA GLY A 215 -1.37 -9.19 0.24
C GLY A 215 -1.13 -10.57 0.80
N SER A 216 -0.02 -10.70 1.54
CA SER A 216 0.21 -11.86 2.39
C SER A 216 -0.85 -11.93 3.49
N VAL A 217 -1.09 -13.12 4.04
CA VAL A 217 -1.99 -13.32 5.18
C VAL A 217 -1.15 -13.19 6.46
N ASP A 218 -0.76 -11.97 6.83
CA ASP A 218 0.20 -11.70 7.92
C ASP A 218 -0.33 -10.69 8.97
N GLY A 219 -1.56 -10.23 8.79
CA GLY A 219 -2.24 -9.26 9.66
C GLY A 219 -1.84 -7.82 9.39
N GLN A 220 -0.93 -7.54 8.44
CA GLN A 220 -0.37 -6.21 8.25
C GLN A 220 -1.07 -5.37 7.20
N GLY A 221 -1.72 -5.95 6.19
CA GLY A 221 -2.65 -5.32 5.22
C GLY A 221 -2.32 -3.93 4.64
N GLY A 222 -2.61 -3.72 3.36
CA GLY A 222 -2.53 -2.41 2.73
C GLY A 222 -3.77 -1.53 2.97
N ALA A 223 -4.17 -0.82 1.91
CA ALA A 223 -5.42 -0.09 1.84
C ALA A 223 -6.63 -1.04 1.82
N LEU A 224 -6.44 -2.29 1.39
CA LEU A 224 -7.43 -3.36 1.52
C LEU A 224 -7.17 -4.21 2.78
N PRO A 225 -8.22 -4.82 3.36
CA PRO A 225 -8.06 -5.66 4.53
C PRO A 225 -7.19 -6.89 4.24
N ASP A 226 -6.27 -7.17 5.15
CA ASP A 226 -5.61 -8.47 5.24
C ASP A 226 -6.62 -9.53 5.67
N LEU A 227 -6.65 -10.66 4.95
CA LEU A 227 -7.61 -11.72 5.24
C LEU A 227 -7.36 -12.45 6.57
N ALA A 228 -6.18 -12.29 7.19
CA ALA A 228 -5.90 -12.77 8.54
C ALA A 228 -6.86 -12.16 9.57
N THR A 229 -7.37 -10.95 9.30
CA THR A 229 -8.30 -10.20 10.16
C THR A 229 -9.78 -10.46 9.85
N THR A 230 -10.06 -11.44 9.00
CA THR A 230 -11.44 -11.79 8.61
C THR A 230 -12.23 -12.28 9.82
N SER A 231 -13.31 -11.57 10.19
CA SER A 231 -14.13 -11.94 11.34
C SER A 231 -14.73 -13.36 11.24
N VAL A 232 -15.04 -13.96 12.40
CA VAL A 232 -15.78 -15.22 12.52
C VAL A 232 -17.08 -15.21 11.69
N ALA A 233 -17.82 -14.11 11.69
CA ALA A 233 -19.05 -13.97 10.92
C ALA A 233 -18.80 -14.03 9.41
N TYR A 234 -17.72 -13.43 8.93
CA TYR A 234 -17.34 -13.48 7.52
C TYR A 234 -16.80 -14.85 7.11
N HIS A 235 -16.06 -15.56 7.97
CA HIS A 235 -15.72 -16.95 7.69
C HIS A 235 -16.97 -17.85 7.54
N LYS A 236 -18.05 -17.60 8.29
CA LYS A 236 -19.32 -18.33 8.12
C LYS A 236 -20.07 -17.99 6.82
N LEU A 237 -19.78 -16.84 6.22
CA LEU A 237 -20.39 -16.36 4.98
C LEU A 237 -19.44 -16.50 3.77
N TRP A 238 -18.44 -17.38 3.87
CA TRP A 238 -17.37 -17.47 2.90
C TRP A 238 -17.83 -17.69 1.45
N PRO A 239 -18.73 -18.65 1.14
CA PRO A 239 -19.22 -18.83 -0.22
C PRO A 239 -19.92 -17.59 -0.78
N GLN A 240 -20.71 -16.90 0.06
CA GLN A 240 -21.41 -15.68 -0.34
C GLN A 240 -20.45 -14.53 -0.63
N LEU A 241 -19.38 -14.42 0.15
CA LEU A 241 -18.34 -13.40 -0.03
C LEU A 241 -17.51 -13.65 -1.28
N VAL A 242 -16.97 -14.85 -1.43
CA VAL A 242 -15.96 -15.15 -2.46
C VAL A 242 -16.60 -15.59 -3.78
N LEU A 243 -17.60 -16.47 -3.74
CA LEU A 243 -18.19 -17.01 -4.96
C LEU A 243 -19.35 -16.14 -5.45
N GLU A 244 -20.29 -15.80 -4.57
CA GLU A 244 -21.49 -15.04 -4.95
C GLU A 244 -21.25 -13.53 -5.04
N GLY A 245 -20.18 -13.02 -4.41
CA GLY A 245 -19.77 -11.63 -4.48
C GLY A 245 -20.74 -10.66 -3.83
N ILE A 246 -21.26 -10.96 -2.64
CA ILE A 246 -22.18 -10.07 -1.91
C ILE A 246 -21.58 -8.68 -1.62
N LEU A 247 -20.25 -8.54 -1.69
CA LEU A 247 -19.52 -7.28 -1.52
C LEU A 247 -19.11 -6.61 -2.84
N ALA A 248 -19.41 -7.19 -4.00
CA ALA A 248 -18.94 -6.69 -5.29
C ALA A 248 -19.41 -5.26 -5.56
N ARG A 249 -20.70 -4.96 -5.32
CA ARG A 249 -21.26 -3.63 -5.57
C ARG A 249 -20.89 -2.59 -4.51
N SER A 250 -20.76 -3.02 -3.25
CA SER A 250 -20.59 -2.10 -2.11
C SER A 250 -19.13 -1.81 -1.78
N LYS A 251 -18.22 -2.76 -2.06
CA LYS A 251 -16.81 -2.72 -1.67
C LYS A 251 -15.84 -3.10 -2.78
N GLY A 252 -16.33 -3.52 -3.95
CA GLY A 252 -15.48 -3.87 -5.09
C GLY A 252 -14.82 -5.25 -5.00
N MET A 253 -15.17 -6.09 -4.02
CA MET A 253 -14.67 -7.47 -3.92
C MET A 253 -15.36 -8.35 -4.98
N PRO A 254 -14.65 -8.83 -6.01
CA PRO A 254 -15.28 -9.52 -7.13
C PRO A 254 -15.85 -10.89 -6.74
N ALA A 255 -16.87 -11.32 -7.47
CA ALA A 255 -17.38 -12.68 -7.43
C ALA A 255 -16.43 -13.62 -8.20
N PHE A 256 -16.09 -14.77 -7.62
CA PHE A 256 -15.22 -15.78 -8.22
C PHE A 256 -15.98 -17.00 -8.77
N LYS A 257 -17.31 -17.03 -8.67
CA LYS A 257 -18.12 -18.09 -9.28
C LYS A 257 -17.84 -18.20 -10.78
N GLY A 258 -17.50 -19.40 -11.23
CA GLY A 258 -17.10 -19.68 -12.61
C GLY A 258 -15.61 -19.46 -12.90
N PHE A 259 -14.83 -18.94 -11.95
CA PHE A 259 -13.38 -18.80 -12.05
C PHE A 259 -12.60 -19.73 -11.11
N ILE A 260 -13.21 -20.14 -10.00
CA ILE A 260 -12.72 -21.19 -9.10
C ILE A 260 -13.91 -22.08 -8.68
N THR A 261 -13.64 -23.32 -8.30
CA THR A 261 -14.65 -24.27 -7.79
C THR A 261 -14.97 -24.02 -6.31
N ASP A 262 -16.04 -24.63 -5.79
CA ASP A 262 -16.37 -24.60 -4.36
C ASP A 262 -15.24 -25.22 -3.50
N GLU A 263 -14.62 -26.30 -3.99
CA GLU A 263 -13.50 -26.97 -3.33
C GLU A 263 -12.24 -26.08 -3.32
N GLU A 264 -11.93 -25.42 -4.43
CA GLU A 264 -10.81 -24.47 -4.52
C GLU A 264 -11.03 -23.26 -3.60
N SER A 265 -12.27 -22.75 -3.53
CA SER A 265 -12.65 -21.68 -2.61
C SER A 265 -12.52 -22.11 -1.14
N SER A 266 -12.93 -23.34 -0.82
CA SER A 266 -12.77 -23.91 0.53
C SER A 266 -11.30 -24.12 0.89
N ALA A 267 -10.48 -24.59 -0.05
CA ALA A 267 -9.04 -24.73 0.14
C ALA A 267 -8.37 -23.37 0.46
N ILE A 268 -8.72 -22.30 -0.27
CA ILE A 268 -8.26 -20.93 0.05
C ILE A 268 -8.67 -20.54 1.47
N GLN A 269 -9.90 -20.84 1.88
CA GLN A 269 -10.35 -20.56 3.24
C GLN A 269 -9.51 -21.29 4.29
N HIS A 270 -9.20 -22.57 4.07
CA HIS A 270 -8.33 -23.34 4.97
C HIS A 270 -6.93 -22.74 5.09
N TYR A 271 -6.36 -22.24 3.99
CA TYR A 271 -5.09 -21.51 4.03
C TYR A 271 -5.18 -20.26 4.91
N ILE A 272 -6.20 -19.43 4.72
CA ILE A 272 -6.38 -18.20 5.51
C ILE A 272 -6.58 -18.55 6.99
N ILE A 273 -7.44 -19.52 7.31
CA ILE A 273 -7.67 -19.97 8.69
C ILE A 273 -6.36 -20.45 9.32
N GLN A 274 -5.54 -21.19 8.57
CA GLN A 274 -4.25 -21.68 9.04
C GLN A 274 -3.32 -20.53 9.44
N GLU A 275 -3.16 -19.52 8.58
CA GLU A 275 -2.30 -18.36 8.88
C GLU A 275 -2.89 -17.49 9.99
N THR A 276 -4.20 -17.25 10.01
CA THR A 276 -4.88 -16.54 11.11
C THR A 276 -4.63 -17.21 12.46
N GLN A 277 -4.76 -18.54 12.54
CA GLN A 277 -4.55 -19.27 13.79
C GLN A 277 -3.10 -19.18 14.26
N LYS A 278 -2.11 -19.27 13.36
CA LYS A 278 -0.69 -19.06 13.69
C LYS A 278 -0.45 -17.67 14.28
N LEU A 279 -0.95 -16.63 13.61
CA LEU A 279 -0.78 -15.25 14.07
C LEU A 279 -1.47 -14.99 15.41
N TYR A 280 -2.65 -15.57 15.64
CA TYR A 280 -3.35 -15.47 16.92
C TYR A 280 -2.55 -16.11 18.06
N ASP A 281 -2.00 -17.30 17.81
CA ASP A 281 -1.17 -18.02 18.78
C ASP A 281 0.14 -17.25 19.08
N GLU A 282 0.73 -16.56 18.08
CA GLU A 282 1.91 -15.70 18.26
C GLU A 282 1.61 -14.43 19.07
N GLN A 283 0.43 -13.83 18.90
CA GLN A 283 0.02 -12.64 19.66
C GLN A 283 -0.40 -12.95 21.11
N SER A 284 -0.76 -14.20 21.39
CA SER A 284 -1.26 -14.64 22.69
C SER A 284 -0.16 -15.15 23.64
N GLN A 285 1.11 -15.17 23.19
CA GLN A 285 2.30 -15.53 23.95
C GLN A 285 3.01 -14.30 24.53
#